data_AF-A0A1M6HSL3-F1
#
_entry.id   AF-A0A1M6HSL3-F1
#
_cell.length_a   1.000
_cell.length_b   1.000
_cell.length_c   1.000
_cell.angle_alpha   90.00
_cell.angle_beta   90.00
_cell.angle_gamma   90.00
#
_symmetry.space_group_name_H-M   'P 1'
#
loop_
_entity.id
_entity.type
_entity.pdbx_description
1 polymer ?
#
loop_
_entity_poly.entity_id
_entity_poly.type
_entity_poly.pdbx_seq_one_letter_code
_entity_poly.pdbx_strand_id
1 'polypeptide(L)'
;MLINSVELEDLDIFDADVAEKCEKVFSKVAEESNKIESSEGNASQIIRKECALIFECFNELFGKGTDKKVFGDKTNILVCMKAFEELIEKVSEQKKELDKVTLKYSPNRAKRRGKA
;
A
#
# COMPACT_ATOMS: atom_id res chain seq x y z
N MET A 1 11.66 -2.25 3.32
CA MET A 1 11.05 -1.04 3.92
C MET A 1 10.74 -1.27 5.41
N LEU A 2 10.77 -0.22 6.23
CA LEU A 2 10.43 -0.31 7.66
C LEU A 2 8.96 0.09 7.86
N ILE A 3 8.14 -0.81 8.41
CA ILE A 3 6.72 -0.56 8.72
C ILE A 3 6.43 -1.05 10.14
N ASN A 4 5.84 -0.21 10.98
CA ASN A 4 5.56 -0.50 12.39
C ASN A 4 6.76 -1.11 13.15
N SER A 5 7.95 -0.55 12.92
CA SER A 5 9.24 -1.04 13.47
C SER A 5 9.66 -2.46 13.01
N VAL A 6 9.08 -2.98 11.93
CA VAL A 6 9.43 -4.28 11.32
C VAL A 6 10.01 -4.06 9.93
N GLU A 7 11.16 -4.69 9.65
CA GLU A 7 11.75 -4.70 8.32
C GLU A 7 11.02 -5.70 7.43
N LEU A 8 10.43 -5.20 6.35
CA LEU A 8 9.78 -5.95 5.29
C LEU A 8 10.54 -5.80 3.98
N GLU A 9 10.31 -6.72 3.04
CA GLU A 9 10.85 -6.63 1.68
C GLU A 9 10.36 -5.34 0.99
N ASP A 10 11.20 -4.74 0.15
CA ASP A 10 10.77 -3.59 -0.65
C ASP A 10 9.85 -4.03 -1.79
N LEU A 11 8.71 -3.36 -1.94
CA LEU A 11 7.80 -3.57 -3.07
C LEU A 11 8.30 -2.71 -4.23
N ASP A 12 9.03 -3.30 -5.16
CA ASP A 12 9.46 -2.61 -6.37
C ASP A 12 8.28 -2.35 -7.31
N ILE A 13 7.66 -1.18 -7.21
CA ILE A 13 6.51 -0.83 -8.04
C ILE A 13 6.88 -0.45 -9.48
N PHE A 14 8.17 -0.50 -9.84
CA PHE A 14 8.61 -0.35 -11.21
C PHE A 14 8.55 -1.68 -11.98
N ASP A 15 8.49 -2.80 -11.27
CA ASP A 15 8.11 -4.09 -11.82
C ASP A 15 6.59 -4.16 -12.03
N ALA A 16 6.16 -4.57 -13.22
CA ALA A 16 4.76 -4.55 -13.61
C ALA A 16 3.91 -5.55 -12.81
N ASP A 17 4.45 -6.72 -12.48
CA ASP A 17 3.73 -7.76 -11.74
C ASP A 17 3.55 -7.33 -10.27
N VAL A 18 4.56 -6.69 -9.68
CA VAL A 18 4.48 -6.12 -8.32
C VAL A 18 3.53 -4.93 -8.28
N ALA A 19 3.57 -4.04 -9.28
CA ALA A 19 2.67 -2.91 -9.38
C ALA A 19 1.21 -3.36 -9.49
N GLU A 20 0.91 -4.29 -10.41
CA GLU A 20 -0.44 -4.85 -10.58
C GLU A 20 -0.94 -5.50 -9.29
N LYS A 21 -0.06 -6.24 -8.59
CA LYS A 21 -0.38 -6.82 -7.28
C LYS A 21 -0.75 -5.76 -6.26
N CYS A 22 0.04 -4.69 -6.15
CA CYS A 22 -0.25 -3.59 -5.21
C CYS A 22 -1.57 -2.89 -5.54
N GLU A 23 -1.82 -2.58 -6.82
CA GLU A 23 -3.06 -1.94 -7.26
C GLU A 23 -4.30 -2.79 -6.92
N LYS A 24 -4.25 -4.09 -7.20
CA LYS A 24 -5.34 -5.02 -6.86
C LYS A 24 -5.60 -5.08 -5.37
N VAL A 25 -4.55 -5.25 -4.56
CA VAL A 25 -4.69 -5.35 -3.10
C VAL A 25 -5.23 -4.04 -2.51
N PHE A 26 -4.71 -2.89 -2.92
CA PHE A 26 -5.17 -1.59 -2.41
C PHE A 26 -6.59 -1.25 -2.86
N SER A 27 -6.97 -1.59 -4.10
CA SER A 27 -8.36 -1.43 -4.55
C SER A 27 -9.31 -2.30 -3.71
N LYS A 28 -8.95 -3.56 -3.46
CA LYS A 28 -9.72 -4.48 -2.60
C LYS A 28 -9.88 -3.90 -1.20
N VAL A 29 -8.82 -3.38 -0.59
CA VAL A 29 -8.88 -2.77 0.75
C VAL A 29 -9.79 -1.53 0.76
N ALA A 30 -9.69 -0.67 -0.24
CA ALA A 30 -10.55 0.52 -0.33
C ALA A 30 -12.03 0.14 -0.48
N GLU A 31 -12.35 -0.82 -1.35
CA GLU A 31 -13.73 -1.28 -1.57
C GLU A 31 -14.32 -1.96 -0.33
N GLU A 32 -13.56 -2.86 0.31
CA GLU A 32 -14.04 -3.57 1.49
C GLU A 32 -14.14 -2.67 2.72
N SER A 33 -13.22 -1.72 2.91
CA SER A 33 -13.30 -0.74 4.01
C SER A 33 -14.56 0.13 3.88
N ASN A 34 -14.88 0.63 2.67
CA ASN A 34 -16.13 1.36 2.43
C ASN A 34 -17.38 0.54 2.81
N LYS A 35 -17.38 -0.78 2.52
CA LYS A 35 -18.47 -1.69 2.91
C LYS A 35 -18.53 -1.87 4.42
N ILE A 36 -17.38 -1.95 5.09
CA ILE A 36 -17.30 -2.09 6.55
C ILE A 36 -17.81 -0.82 7.24
N GLU A 37 -17.41 0.37 6.78
CA GLU A 37 -17.88 1.66 7.28
C GLU A 37 -19.39 1.84 7.11
N SER A 38 -19.94 1.35 6.00
CA SER A 38 -21.38 1.36 5.73
C SER A 38 -22.15 0.25 6.45
N SER A 39 -21.46 -0.67 7.15
CA SER A 39 -22.09 -1.82 7.80
C SER A 39 -22.60 -1.49 9.19
N GLU A 40 -23.77 -2.03 9.54
CA GLU A 40 -24.28 -1.99 10.90
C GLU A 40 -23.46 -2.90 11.82
N GLY A 41 -23.20 -2.44 13.04
CA GLY A 41 -22.52 -3.24 14.05
C GLY A 41 -21.93 -2.42 15.19
N ASN A 42 -21.49 -3.12 16.23
CA ASN A 42 -20.79 -2.47 17.33
C ASN A 42 -19.39 -2.04 16.87
N ALA A 43 -18.86 -0.95 17.44
CA ALA A 43 -17.51 -0.45 17.13
C ALA A 43 -16.44 -1.54 17.24
N SER A 44 -16.55 -2.46 18.20
CA SER A 44 -15.60 -3.57 18.37
C SER A 44 -15.66 -4.62 17.25
N GLN A 45 -16.78 -4.76 16.54
CA GLN A 45 -16.90 -5.62 15.37
C GLN A 45 -16.30 -4.93 14.15
N ILE A 46 -16.59 -3.65 13.95
CA ILE A 46 -16.02 -2.82 12.88
C ILE A 46 -14.49 -2.82 12.98
N ILE A 47 -13.94 -2.54 14.17
CA ILE A 47 -12.50 -2.57 14.42
C ILE A 47 -11.87 -3.92 14.04
N ARG A 48 -12.51 -5.04 14.40
CA ARG A 48 -11.98 -6.37 14.06
C ARG A 48 -11.97 -6.62 12.55
N LYS A 49 -13.02 -6.18 11.84
CA LYS A 49 -13.11 -6.31 10.38
C LYS A 49 -12.03 -5.48 9.68
N GLU A 50 -11.89 -4.21 10.07
CA GLU A 50 -10.86 -3.31 9.52
C GLU A 50 -9.44 -3.84 9.77
N CYS A 51 -9.13 -4.27 10.99
CA CYS A 51 -7.83 -4.86 11.29
C CYS A 51 -7.58 -6.13 10.46
N ALA A 52 -8.58 -7.01 10.32
CA ALA A 52 -8.45 -8.23 9.54
C ALA A 52 -8.21 -7.94 8.05
N LEU A 53 -8.86 -6.92 7.50
CA LEU A 53 -8.65 -6.47 6.12
C LEU A 53 -7.21 -5.98 5.92
N ILE A 54 -6.69 -5.20 6.86
CA ILE A 54 -5.29 -4.75 6.82
C ILE A 54 -4.33 -5.94 6.99
N PHE A 55 -4.61 -6.90 7.87
CA PHE A 55 -3.79 -8.11 8.01
C PHE A 55 -3.72 -8.91 6.72
N GLU A 56 -4.85 -9.07 6.03
CA GLU A 56 -4.92 -9.73 4.73
C GLU A 56 -4.10 -8.98 3.67
N CYS A 57 -4.18 -7.65 3.62
CA CYS A 57 -3.36 -6.81 2.75
C CYS A 57 -1.86 -7.10 2.91
N PHE A 58 -1.34 -7.07 4.14
CA PHE A 58 0.06 -7.38 4.42
C PHE A 58 0.44 -8.81 4.05
N ASN A 59 -0.45 -9.77 4.31
CA ASN A 59 -0.22 -11.17 3.96
C ASN A 59 -0.24 -11.44 2.45
N GLU A 60 -1.08 -10.73 1.70
CA GLU A 60 -1.12 -10.84 0.25
C GLU A 60 0.13 -10.22 -0.37
N LEU A 61 0.56 -9.04 0.09
CA LEU A 61 1.71 -8.32 -0.46
C LEU A 61 3.04 -9.00 -0.14
N PHE A 62 3.28 -9.34 1.13
CA PHE A 62 4.58 -9.79 1.64
C PHE A 62 4.63 -11.29 1.94
N GLY A 63 3.50 -12.00 1.79
CA GLY A 63 3.38 -13.42 2.07
C GLY A 63 2.75 -13.73 3.44
N LYS A 64 2.22 -14.94 3.57
CA LYS A 64 1.45 -15.39 4.73
C LYS A 64 2.23 -15.28 6.04
N GLY A 65 1.57 -14.76 7.07
CA GLY A 65 2.12 -14.59 8.42
C GLY A 65 2.88 -13.28 8.62
N THR A 66 2.91 -12.40 7.62
CA THR A 66 3.47 -11.05 7.75
C THR A 66 2.65 -10.20 8.72
N ASP A 67 1.32 -10.35 8.71
CA ASP A 67 0.45 -9.70 9.68
C ASP A 67 0.88 -9.97 11.13
N LYS A 68 1.22 -11.22 11.44
CA LYS A 68 1.68 -11.59 12.79
C LYS A 68 3.03 -11.00 13.14
N LYS A 69 3.93 -10.88 12.16
CA LYS A 69 5.22 -10.21 12.37
C LYS A 69 5.03 -8.71 12.66
N VAL A 70 4.15 -8.06 11.89
CA VAL A 70 3.94 -6.60 11.94
C VAL A 70 3.06 -6.19 13.13
N PHE A 71 1.97 -6.91 13.41
CA PHE A 71 0.94 -6.51 14.37
C PHE A 71 0.91 -7.36 15.64
N GLY A 72 1.59 -8.51 15.65
CA GLY A 72 1.53 -9.48 16.74
C GLY A 72 0.13 -10.07 16.92
N ASP A 73 -0.28 -10.23 18.18
CA ASP A 73 -1.61 -10.77 18.55
C ASP A 73 -2.64 -9.69 18.90
N LYS A 74 -2.30 -8.41 18.71
CA LYS A 74 -3.17 -7.30 19.08
C LYS A 74 -4.05 -6.88 17.90
N THR A 75 -5.33 -6.71 18.14
CA THR A 75 -6.28 -6.11 17.20
C THR A 75 -6.51 -4.64 17.59
N ASN A 76 -5.56 -3.76 17.20
CA ASN A 76 -5.62 -2.33 17.50
C ASN A 76 -5.71 -1.53 16.21
N ILE A 77 -6.86 -0.89 15.99
CA ILE A 77 -7.15 -0.16 14.75
C ILE A 77 -6.15 0.97 14.46
N LEU A 78 -5.67 1.70 15.47
CA LEU A 78 -4.73 2.78 15.26
C LEU A 78 -3.37 2.26 14.78
N VAL A 79 -2.95 1.09 15.28
CA VAL A 79 -1.70 0.46 14.82
C VAL A 79 -1.87 -0.04 13.39
N CYS A 80 -2.99 -0.68 13.08
CA CYS A 80 -3.28 -1.16 11.72
C CYS A 80 -3.30 0.00 10.71
N MET A 81 -4.02 1.08 11.02
CA MET A 81 -4.14 2.24 10.14
C MET A 81 -2.80 2.95 9.93
N LYS A 82 -1.99 3.13 10.98
CA LYS A 82 -0.64 3.72 10.86
C LYS A 82 0.30 2.87 10.00
N ALA A 83 0.29 1.55 10.20
CA ALA A 83 1.12 0.66 9.37
C ALA A 83 0.67 0.69 7.89
N PHE A 84 -0.63 0.77 7.65
CA PHE A 84 -1.17 0.87 6.30
C PHE A 84 -0.85 2.23 5.64
N GLU A 85 -0.91 3.32 6.41
CA GLU A 85 -0.45 4.66 5.98
C GLU A 85 1.03 4.64 5.59
N GLU A 86 1.91 4.11 6.45
CA GLU A 86 3.34 3.96 6.17
C GLU A 86 3.59 3.14 4.89
N LEU A 87 2.82 2.07 4.67
CA LEU A 87 2.89 1.26 3.44
C LEU A 87 2.54 2.08 2.18
N ILE A 88 1.44 2.84 2.22
CA ILE A 88 1.02 3.69 1.11
C ILE A 88 2.06 4.78 0.84
N GLU A 89 2.62 5.40 1.89
CA GLU A 89 3.66 6.41 1.77
C GLU A 89 4.89 5.87 1.06
N LYS A 90 5.38 4.67 1.44
CA LYS A 90 6.53 4.03 0.80
C LYS A 90 6.30 3.73 -0.68
N VAL A 91 5.10 3.29 -1.04
CA VAL A 91 4.71 3.11 -2.45
C VAL A 91 4.64 4.45 -3.19
N SER A 92 4.08 5.48 -2.55
CA SER A 92 3.96 6.83 -3.13
C SER A 92 5.33 7.49 -3.34
N GLU A 93 6.29 7.27 -2.44
CA GLU A 93 7.67 7.74 -2.57
C GLU A 93 8.32 7.21 -3.86
N GLN A 94 8.17 5.92 -4.16
CA GLN A 94 8.68 5.33 -5.40
C GLN A 94 8.02 5.94 -6.65
N LYS A 95 6.71 6.22 -6.63
CA LYS A 95 6.04 6.91 -7.75
C LYS A 95 6.64 8.29 -8.02
N LYS A 96 6.94 9.04 -6.96
CA LYS A 96 7.62 10.35 -7.07
C LYS A 96 9.03 10.23 -7.67
N GLU A 97 9.73 9.12 -7.44
CA GLU A 97 11.04 8.87 -8.06
C GLU A 97 10.92 8.65 -9.57
N LEU A 98 9.94 7.86 -10.01
CA LEU A 98 9.65 7.69 -11.43
C LEU A 98 9.30 9.02 -12.11
N ASP A 99 8.49 9.85 -11.46
CA ASP A 99 8.16 11.20 -11.96
C ASP A 99 9.41 12.05 -12.15
N LYS A 100 10.35 12.04 -11.20
CA LYS A 100 11.64 12.76 -11.34
C LYS A 100 12.44 12.26 -12.54
N VAL A 101 12.49 10.94 -12.76
CA VAL A 101 13.20 10.34 -13.91
C VAL A 101 12.54 10.77 -15.21
N THR A 102 11.21 10.69 -15.33
CA THR A 102 10.50 11.04 -16.56
C THR A 102 10.57 12.55 -16.85
N LEU A 103 10.45 13.41 -15.83
CA LEU A 103 10.57 14.86 -15.95
C LEU A 103 11.94 15.29 -16.48
N LYS A 104 13.03 14.61 -16.08
CA LYS A 104 14.39 14.88 -16.61
C LYS A 104 14.44 14.80 -18.14
N TYR A 105 13.61 13.96 -18.76
CA TYR A 105 13.60 13.72 -20.21
C TYR A 105 12.41 14.35 -20.95
N SER A 106 11.47 15.01 -20.26
CA SER A 106 10.22 15.54 -20.85
C SER A 106 10.41 16.84 -21.67
N PRO A 107 11.04 17.93 -21.16
CA PRO A 107 11.06 19.21 -21.89
C PRO A 107 11.95 19.23 -23.14
N ASN A 108 13.00 18.39 -23.17
CA ASN A 108 13.99 18.37 -24.25
C ASN A 108 13.68 17.35 -25.36
N ARG A 109 12.73 16.43 -25.17
CA ARG A 109 12.33 15.45 -26.20
C ARG A 109 11.45 16.09 -27.28
N ALA A 110 10.47 16.91 -26.89
CA ALA A 110 9.59 17.60 -27.82
C ALA A 110 10.36 18.61 -28.70
N LYS A 111 11.29 19.38 -28.12
CA LYS A 111 12.12 20.35 -28.86
C LYS A 111 13.12 19.71 -29.83
N ARG A 112 13.57 18.47 -29.61
CA ARG A 112 14.47 17.75 -30.55
C ARG A 112 13.71 17.12 -31.72
N ARG A 113 12.46 16.69 -31.52
CA ARG A 113 11.60 16.14 -32.58
C ARG A 113 11.10 17.19 -33.58
N GLY A 114 11.05 18.46 -33.19
CA GLY A 114 10.70 19.57 -34.10
C GLY A 114 11.88 20.14 -34.91
N LYS A 115 13.07 19.53 -34.85
CA LYS A 115 14.27 19.93 -35.60
C LYS A 115 14.76 18.85 -36.59
N ALA A 116 13.97 17.80 -36.81
CA ALA A 116 14.23 16.76 -37.80
C ALA A 116 13.35 16.97 -39.03
#